data_AF-A0A940R9F5-F1
#
_entry.id   AF-A0A940R9F5-F1
#
_cell.length_a   1.000
_cell.length_b   1.000
_cell.length_c   1.000
_cell.angle_alpha   90.00
_cell.angle_beta   90.00
_cell.angle_gamma   90.00
#
_symmetry.space_group_name_H-M   'P 1'
#
loop_
_entity.id
_entity.type
_entity.pdbx_description
1 polymer ?
#
loop_
_entity_poly.entity_id
_entity_poly.type
_entity_poly.pdbx_seq_one_letter_code
_entity_poly.pdbx_strand_id
1 'polypeptide(L)'
;MKKLMGLLVTMSLATPAFASMSTEQFIDTLVDTVNQQLIVLNKERKSEGKKLYCSQLTTTQVNSMASRFMRKDGTFKSLASISQDRFVLIMGDELNCYPKTCKAYADLVHGICNMKAAKMDRDLLDSALEKIKGSKVYATDTMADVAR
;
A
#
# COMPACT_ATOMS: atom_id res chain seq x y z
N MET A 1 -29.67 -42.87 41.46
CA MET A 1 -30.47 -41.67 41.08
C MET A 1 -29.50 -40.50 41.01
N LYS A 2 -29.27 -39.93 39.81
CA LYS A 2 -29.66 -38.56 39.45
C LYS A 2 -29.10 -37.54 40.48
N LYS A 3 -28.18 -36.65 40.16
CA LYS A 3 -28.23 -35.71 39.03
C LYS A 3 -26.82 -35.22 38.68
N LEU A 4 -26.45 -35.35 37.40
CA LEU A 4 -25.60 -34.37 36.73
C LEU A 4 -26.30 -33.01 36.82
N MET A 5 -25.62 -31.99 37.33
CA MET A 5 -26.10 -30.62 37.22
C MET A 5 -24.92 -29.67 37.03
N GLY A 6 -24.73 -29.28 35.77
CA GLY A 6 -24.34 -27.92 35.41
C GLY A 6 -22.88 -27.56 35.55
N LEU A 7 -22.02 -28.10 34.68
CA LEU A 7 -20.82 -27.37 34.28
C LEU A 7 -21.29 -26.15 33.46
N LEU A 8 -21.44 -25.00 34.11
CA LEU A 8 -21.61 -23.72 33.44
C LEU A 8 -20.28 -23.41 32.76
N VAL A 9 -20.15 -23.86 31.51
CA VAL A 9 -19.15 -23.33 30.58
C VAL A 9 -19.58 -21.89 30.31
N THR A 10 -19.05 -20.95 31.08
CA THR A 10 -19.02 -19.55 30.66
C THR A 10 -18.18 -19.53 29.40
N MET A 11 -18.85 -19.59 28.25
CA MET A 11 -18.28 -19.23 26.97
C MET A 11 -17.89 -17.77 27.06
N SER A 12 -16.64 -17.52 27.44
CA SER A 12 -15.96 -16.25 27.25
C SER A 12 -15.77 -16.04 25.74
N LEU A 13 -16.86 -15.83 25.01
CA LEU A 13 -16.88 -15.37 23.62
C LEU A 13 -16.67 -13.86 23.61
N ALA A 14 -15.45 -13.44 23.87
CA ALA A 14 -14.94 -12.10 23.62
C ALA A 14 -13.42 -12.23 23.85
N THR A 15 -12.53 -12.15 22.87
CA THR A 15 -12.40 -11.24 21.71
C THR A 15 -11.35 -11.85 20.74
N PRO A 16 -11.13 -11.34 19.51
CA PRO A 16 -10.66 -9.97 19.30
C PRO A 16 -11.74 -9.13 18.62
N ALA A 17 -11.98 -7.94 19.16
CA ALA A 17 -12.31 -6.84 18.30
C ALA A 17 -11.22 -6.79 17.24
N PHE A 18 -11.56 -7.05 15.97
CA PHE A 18 -10.74 -6.55 14.87
C PHE A 18 -10.82 -5.03 15.00
N ALA A 19 -9.92 -4.45 15.80
CA ALA A 19 -9.72 -3.02 15.80
C ALA A 19 -9.27 -2.71 14.38
N SER A 20 -10.17 -2.13 13.59
CA SER A 20 -9.85 -1.68 12.25
C SER A 20 -8.62 -0.78 12.36
N MET A 21 -7.57 -1.12 11.60
CA MET A 21 -6.34 -0.34 11.55
C MET A 21 -6.67 1.15 11.37
N SER A 22 -6.05 2.02 12.18
CA SER A 22 -6.23 3.46 12.02
C SER A 22 -5.64 3.92 10.68
N THR A 23 -6.08 5.07 10.18
CA THR A 23 -5.52 5.63 8.94
C THR A 23 -4.01 5.88 9.05
N GLU A 24 -3.53 6.34 10.21
CA GLU A 24 -2.10 6.52 10.48
C GLU A 24 -1.34 5.20 10.42
N GLN A 25 -1.83 4.18 11.15
CA GLN A 25 -1.24 2.84 11.15
C GLN A 25 -1.22 2.24 9.75
N PHE A 26 -2.25 2.50 8.94
CA PHE A 26 -2.30 2.05 7.56
C PHE A 26 -1.24 2.71 6.68
N ILE A 27 -1.05 4.02 6.80
CA ILE A 27 -0.02 4.75 6.05
C ILE A 27 1.37 4.21 6.42
N ASP A 28 1.65 4.06 7.71
CA ASP A 28 2.94 3.54 8.19
C ASP A 28 3.19 2.12 7.67
N THR A 29 2.18 1.25 7.79
CA THR A 29 2.24 -0.13 7.27
C THR A 29 2.47 -0.16 5.77
N LEU A 30 1.83 0.73 5.01
CA LEU A 30 2.00 0.84 3.56
C LEU A 30 3.40 1.28 3.18
N VAL A 31 3.93 2.32 3.84
CA VAL A 31 5.30 2.81 3.61
C VAL A 31 6.32 1.73 3.93
N ASP A 32 6.18 1.05 5.07
CA ASP A 32 7.06 -0.04 5.47
C ASP A 32 6.99 -1.19 4.48
N THR A 33 5.79 -1.58 4.05
CA THR A 33 5.61 -2.66 3.07
C THR A 33 6.29 -2.31 1.75
N VAL A 34 6.11 -1.09 1.23
CA VAL A 34 6.79 -0.65 0.00
C VAL A 34 8.31 -0.68 0.17
N ASN A 35 8.83 -0.15 1.28
CA ASN A 35 10.27 -0.15 1.55
C ASN A 35 10.85 -1.57 1.63
N GLN A 36 10.17 -2.50 2.29
CA GLN A 36 10.59 -3.91 2.34
C GLN A 36 10.62 -4.54 0.94
N GLN A 37 9.65 -4.22 0.08
CA GLN A 37 9.67 -4.69 -1.31
C GLN A 37 10.84 -4.12 -2.10
N LEU A 38 11.14 -2.83 -1.97
CA LEU A 38 12.29 -2.22 -2.62
C LEU A 38 13.62 -2.86 -2.17
N ILE A 39 13.75 -3.22 -0.90
CA ILE A 39 14.93 -3.95 -0.39
C ILE A 39 15.07 -5.31 -1.09
N VAL A 40 13.99 -6.09 -1.17
CA VAL A 40 14.01 -7.40 -1.83
C VAL A 40 14.34 -7.28 -3.32
N LEU A 41 13.68 -6.36 -4.03
CA LEU A 41 13.92 -6.11 -5.44
C LEU A 41 15.37 -5.68 -5.70
N ASN A 42 15.92 -4.78 -4.87
CA ASN A 42 17.30 -4.34 -5.03
C ASN A 42 18.31 -5.44 -4.70
N LYS A 43 18.00 -6.35 -3.78
CA LYS A 43 18.84 -7.52 -3.50
C LYS A 43 18.94 -8.43 -4.73
N GLU A 44 17.81 -8.72 -5.38
CA GLU A 44 17.76 -9.50 -6.62
C GLU A 44 18.55 -8.79 -7.73
N ARG A 45 18.25 -7.51 -7.99
CA ARG A 45 18.95 -6.74 -9.03
C ARG A 45 20.45 -6.66 -8.82
N LYS A 46 20.90 -6.51 -7.56
CA LYS A 46 22.31 -6.53 -7.20
C LYS A 46 22.95 -7.87 -7.57
N SER A 47 22.27 -8.99 -7.29
CA SER A 47 22.76 -10.33 -7.64
C SER A 47 22.88 -10.54 -9.15
N GLU A 48 22.05 -9.85 -9.93
CA GLU A 48 22.08 -9.86 -11.40
C GLU A 48 23.00 -8.78 -12.01
N GLY A 49 23.72 -7.99 -11.20
CA GLY A 49 24.57 -6.89 -11.68
C GLY A 49 23.81 -5.72 -12.32
N LYS A 50 22.50 -5.59 -12.06
CA LYS A 50 21.65 -4.53 -12.62
C LYS A 50 21.68 -3.26 -11.75
N LYS A 51 21.43 -2.10 -12.37
CA LYS A 51 21.27 -0.81 -11.65
C LYS A 51 20.12 -0.90 -10.64
N LEU A 52 20.35 -0.46 -9.41
CA LEU A 52 19.34 -0.47 -8.34
C LEU A 52 18.24 0.58 -8.58
N TYR A 53 17.05 0.32 -8.04
CA TYR A 53 15.95 1.28 -7.91
C TYR A 53 16.13 2.13 -6.65
N CYS A 54 15.11 2.92 -6.27
CA CYS A 54 15.09 3.58 -4.96
C CYS A 54 15.42 2.59 -3.84
N SER A 55 16.27 3.00 -2.89
CA SER A 55 16.59 2.20 -1.70
C SER A 55 15.43 2.16 -0.71
N GLN A 56 14.67 3.27 -0.63
CA GLN A 56 13.48 3.46 0.18
C GLN A 56 12.72 4.69 -0.33
N LEU A 57 11.49 4.88 0.16
CA LEU A 57 10.74 6.13 -0.01
C LEU A 57 11.40 7.27 0.76
N THR A 58 11.53 8.40 0.09
CA THR A 58 11.96 9.68 0.67
C THR A 58 10.83 10.31 1.49
N THR A 59 11.18 11.22 2.39
CA THR A 59 10.21 12.00 3.18
C THR A 59 9.19 12.71 2.28
N THR A 60 9.61 13.23 1.13
CA THR A 60 8.69 13.87 0.17
C THR A 60 7.66 12.90 -0.39
N GLN A 61 8.07 11.68 -0.76
CA GLN A 61 7.14 10.65 -1.26
C GLN A 61 6.19 10.17 -0.16
N VAL A 62 6.70 9.97 1.06
CA VAL A 62 5.88 9.62 2.23
C VAL A 62 4.85 10.71 2.52
N ASN A 63 5.26 11.98 2.53
CA ASN A 63 4.34 13.11 2.73
C ASN A 63 3.30 13.21 1.61
N SER A 64 3.69 12.97 0.35
CA SER A 64 2.72 12.94 -0.76
C SER A 64 1.69 11.82 -0.57
N MET A 65 2.15 10.64 -0.14
CA MET A 65 1.28 9.51 0.18
C MET A 65 0.31 9.86 1.30
N ALA A 66 0.81 10.34 2.44
CA ALA A 66 0.00 10.74 3.59
C ALA A 66 -1.03 11.81 3.22
N SER A 67 -0.67 12.77 2.37
CA SER A 67 -1.58 13.83 1.92
C SER A 67 -2.85 13.29 1.23
N ARG A 68 -2.80 12.10 0.63
CA ARG A 68 -3.97 11.45 0.01
C ARG A 68 -5.00 11.04 1.05
N PHE A 69 -4.54 10.74 2.25
CA PHE A 69 -5.37 10.38 3.40
C PHE A 69 -5.78 11.59 4.23
N MET A 70 -5.27 12.80 3.98
CA MET A 70 -5.64 14.00 4.74
C MET A 70 -6.79 14.77 4.09
N ARG A 71 -7.63 15.37 4.94
CA ARG A 71 -8.59 16.42 4.60
C ARG A 71 -7.89 17.79 4.56
N LYS A 72 -8.59 18.80 4.04
CA LYS A 72 -8.10 20.19 3.97
C LYS A 72 -7.87 20.82 5.34
N ASP A 73 -8.56 20.34 6.36
CA ASP A 73 -8.43 20.79 7.75
C ASP A 73 -7.29 20.11 8.52
N GLY A 74 -6.52 19.23 7.86
CA GLY A 74 -5.42 18.48 8.47
C GLY A 74 -5.83 17.18 9.18
N THR A 75 -7.12 16.83 9.21
CA THR A 75 -7.58 15.57 9.80
C THR A 75 -7.50 14.40 8.81
N PHE A 76 -7.38 13.17 9.31
CA PHE A 76 -7.42 11.98 8.46
C PHE A 76 -8.83 11.67 7.94
N LYS A 77 -8.90 11.35 6.65
CA LYS A 77 -10.04 10.69 6.01
C LYS A 77 -10.20 9.28 6.56
N SER A 78 -11.43 8.78 6.55
CA SER A 78 -11.70 7.36 6.76
C SER A 78 -11.12 6.55 5.58
N LEU A 79 -10.50 5.41 5.87
CA LEU A 79 -10.01 4.49 4.84
C LEU A 79 -11.13 4.04 3.88
N ALA A 80 -12.38 3.96 4.34
CA ALA A 80 -13.53 3.60 3.52
C ALA A 80 -13.88 4.66 2.46
N SER A 81 -13.38 5.89 2.59
CA SER A 81 -13.62 6.99 1.65
C SER A 81 -12.58 7.10 0.54
N ILE A 82 -11.58 6.21 0.55
CA ILE A 82 -10.45 6.24 -0.37
C ILE A 82 -10.53 4.97 -1.21
N SER A 83 -10.80 5.11 -2.52
CA SER A 83 -10.75 3.97 -3.42
C SER A 83 -9.30 3.61 -3.73
N GLN A 84 -9.04 2.31 -3.75
CA GLN A 84 -7.69 1.80 -3.93
C GLN A 84 -7.14 2.12 -5.32
N ASP A 85 -7.95 1.91 -6.36
CA ASP A 85 -7.58 2.13 -7.75
C ASP A 85 -7.17 3.58 -8.01
N ARG A 86 -7.91 4.53 -7.44
CA ARG A 86 -7.66 5.95 -7.59
C ARG A 86 -6.39 6.36 -6.85
N PHE A 87 -6.16 5.80 -5.67
CA PHE A 87 -4.93 6.01 -4.93
C PHE A 87 -3.71 5.51 -5.71
N VAL A 88 -3.75 4.27 -6.21
CA VAL A 88 -2.64 3.68 -6.97
C VAL A 88 -2.36 4.45 -8.25
N LEU A 89 -3.41 4.86 -8.97
CA LEU A 89 -3.26 5.67 -10.18
C LEU A 89 -2.47 6.96 -9.90
N ILE A 90 -2.87 7.71 -8.87
CA ILE A 90 -2.24 8.99 -8.51
C ILE A 90 -0.83 8.76 -7.96
N MET A 91 -0.69 7.86 -6.98
CA MET A 91 0.58 7.65 -6.31
C MET A 91 1.61 6.98 -7.21
N GLY A 92 1.20 6.12 -8.14
CA GLY A 92 2.12 5.50 -9.09
C GLY A 92 2.80 6.53 -10.02
N ASP A 93 2.13 7.63 -10.33
CA ASP A 93 2.73 8.71 -11.14
C ASP A 93 3.68 9.60 -10.33
N GLU A 94 3.46 9.67 -9.01
CA GLU A 94 4.21 10.51 -8.08
C GLU A 94 5.38 9.79 -7.40
N LEU A 95 5.32 8.45 -7.29
CA LEU A 95 6.32 7.66 -6.58
C LEU A 95 7.68 7.78 -7.26
N ASN A 96 7.76 7.65 -8.59
CA ASN A 96 8.99 7.85 -9.36
C ASN A 96 10.19 7.05 -8.80
N CYS A 97 9.94 5.85 -8.28
CA CYS A 97 10.98 4.98 -7.73
C CYS A 97 11.74 4.21 -8.82
N TYR A 98 11.09 4.04 -9.98
CA TYR A 98 11.69 3.44 -11.15
C TYR A 98 12.26 4.51 -12.08
N PRO A 99 13.45 4.28 -12.66
CA PRO A 99 14.10 5.26 -13.51
C PRO A 99 13.28 5.53 -14.77
N LYS A 100 12.86 6.79 -14.95
CA LYS A 100 12.33 7.29 -16.22
C LYS A 100 13.43 7.20 -17.28
N THR A 101 13.17 6.43 -18.34
CA THR A 101 14.18 6.13 -19.36
C THR A 101 14.35 7.25 -20.38
N CYS A 102 13.39 8.17 -20.48
CA CYS A 102 13.35 9.19 -21.52
C CYS A 102 13.19 10.60 -20.89
N LYS A 103 13.96 11.58 -21.39
CA LYS A 103 13.86 12.98 -20.96
C LYS A 103 12.43 13.51 -21.21
N ALA A 104 11.97 14.44 -20.37
CA ALA A 104 10.65 15.04 -20.49
C ALA A 104 10.58 15.98 -21.71
N TYR A 105 10.43 15.42 -22.91
CA TYR A 105 10.06 16.14 -24.11
C TYR A 105 8.62 15.78 -24.48
N ALA A 106 7.89 16.75 -25.03
CA ALA A 106 6.46 16.68 -25.32
C ALA A 106 6.12 15.81 -26.56
N ASP A 107 6.90 14.76 -26.83
CA ASP A 107 6.60 13.82 -27.91
C ASP A 107 6.04 12.49 -27.37
N LEU A 108 5.27 11.82 -28.23
CA LEU A 108 4.54 10.60 -27.90
C LEU A 108 5.48 9.44 -27.51
N VAL A 109 6.68 9.39 -28.08
CA VAL A 109 7.66 8.31 -27.86
C VAL A 109 8.26 8.40 -26.46
N HIS A 110 8.63 9.60 -26.00
CA HIS A 110 9.11 9.85 -24.65
C HIS A 110 8.00 9.67 -23.61
N GLY A 111 6.75 10.00 -23.98
CA GLY A 111 5.57 9.66 -23.17
C GLY A 111 5.45 8.14 -22.94
N ILE A 112 5.54 7.33 -24.01
CA ILE A 112 5.47 5.86 -23.92
C ILE A 112 6.60 5.28 -23.07
N CYS A 113 7.83 5.79 -23.20
CA CYS A 113 8.95 5.35 -22.35
C CYS A 113 8.65 5.51 -20.86
N ASN A 114 8.11 6.66 -20.47
CA ASN A 114 7.89 7.01 -19.06
C ASN A 114 6.66 6.32 -18.48
N MET A 115 5.70 5.89 -19.32
CA MET A 115 4.58 5.04 -18.91
C MET A 115 5.05 3.71 -18.31
N LYS A 116 6.17 3.15 -18.78
CA LYS A 116 6.72 1.92 -18.21
C LYS A 116 7.15 2.10 -16.75
N ALA A 117 7.85 3.19 -16.45
CA ALA A 117 8.26 3.50 -15.08
C ALA A 117 7.04 3.71 -14.17
N ALA A 118 6.06 4.50 -14.61
CA ALA A 118 4.82 4.72 -13.88
C ALA A 118 4.03 3.41 -13.67
N LYS A 119 3.98 2.53 -14.67
CA LYS A 119 3.38 1.21 -14.52
C LYS A 119 4.08 0.38 -13.44
N MET A 120 5.41 0.40 -13.40
CA MET A 120 6.16 -0.32 -12.38
C MET A 120 5.95 0.25 -10.97
N ASP A 121 5.83 1.58 -10.84
CA ASP A 121 5.46 2.23 -9.58
C ASP A 121 4.05 1.82 -9.13
N ARG A 122 3.09 1.72 -10.05
CA ARG A 122 1.73 1.22 -9.77
C ARG A 122 1.74 -0.26 -9.36
N ASP A 123 2.44 -1.10 -10.12
CA ASP A 123 2.55 -2.53 -9.83
C ASP A 123 3.22 -2.77 -8.45
N LEU A 124 4.18 -1.91 -8.04
CA LEU A 124 4.77 -1.92 -6.69
C LEU A 124 3.75 -1.59 -5.59
N LEU A 125 2.89 -0.59 -5.82
CA LEU A 125 1.84 -0.21 -4.88
C LEU A 125 0.74 -1.27 -4.78
N ASP A 126 0.28 -1.80 -5.91
CA ASP A 126 -0.71 -2.91 -5.93
C ASP A 126 -0.18 -4.11 -5.16
N SER A 127 1.06 -4.53 -5.43
CA SER A 127 1.74 -5.61 -4.70
C SER A 127 1.86 -5.31 -3.19
N ALA A 128 2.11 -4.07 -2.79
CA ALA A 128 2.16 -3.69 -1.38
C ALA A 128 0.78 -3.80 -0.72
N LEU A 129 -0.27 -3.33 -1.39
CA LEU A 129 -1.64 -3.37 -0.89
C LEU A 129 -2.16 -4.81 -0.81
N GLU A 130 -1.83 -5.67 -1.79
CA GLU A 130 -2.14 -7.10 -1.74
C GLU A 130 -1.47 -7.81 -0.55
N LYS A 131 -0.24 -7.43 -0.20
CA LYS A 131 0.44 -7.96 0.99
C LYS A 131 -0.23 -7.52 2.29
N ILE A 132 -0.68 -6.27 2.37
CA ILE A 132 -1.39 -5.75 3.55
C ILE A 132 -2.72 -6.48 3.73
N LYS A 133 -3.48 -6.63 2.64
CA LYS A 133 -4.76 -7.36 2.63
C LYS A 133 -4.61 -8.88 2.82
N GLY A 134 -3.42 -9.42 2.56
CA GLY A 134 -3.18 -10.87 2.53
C GLY A 134 -3.88 -11.60 1.38
N SER A 135 -4.42 -10.88 0.40
CA SER A 135 -5.13 -11.43 -0.76
C SER A 135 -5.16 -10.43 -1.91
N LYS A 136 -5.73 -10.85 -3.04
CA LYS A 136 -5.90 -10.00 -4.22
C LYS A 136 -6.73 -8.75 -3.88
N VAL A 137 -6.25 -7.60 -4.37
CA VAL A 137 -6.95 -6.32 -4.32
C VAL A 137 -7.68 -6.12 -5.64
N TYR A 138 -8.93 -5.68 -5.56
CA TYR A 138 -9.77 -5.38 -6.72
C TYR A 138 -9.95 -3.88 -6.87
N ALA A 139 -10.14 -3.40 -8.10
CA ALA A 139 -10.32 -1.98 -8.37
C ALA A 139 -11.54 -1.35 -7.65
N THR A 140 -12.50 -2.17 -7.23
CA THR A 140 -13.67 -1.75 -6.45
C THR A 140 -13.41 -1.65 -4.95
N ASP A 141 -12.25 -2.10 -4.47
CA ASP A 141 -11.90 -2.09 -3.05
C ASP A 141 -11.64 -0.66 -2.55
N THR A 142 -12.05 -0.41 -1.31
CA THR A 142 -11.61 0.76 -0.54
C THR A 142 -10.36 0.43 0.26
N MET A 143 -9.65 1.44 0.76
CA MET A 143 -8.53 1.19 1.69
C MET A 143 -8.98 0.52 2.98
N ALA A 144 -10.27 0.65 3.37
CA ALA A 144 -10.81 -0.09 4.50
C ALA A 144 -11.00 -1.58 4.21
N ASP A 145 -11.15 -1.99 2.95
CA ASP A 145 -11.20 -3.41 2.57
C ASP A 145 -9.79 -4.01 2.48
N VAL A 146 -8.78 -3.18 2.19
CA VAL A 146 -7.36 -3.55 2.22
C VAL A 146 -6.85 -3.72 3.65
N ALA A 147 -7.35 -2.92 4.60
CA ALA A 147 -6.86 -2.85 5.98
C ALA A 147 -7.49 -3.87 6.96
N ARG A 148 -8.29 -4.83 6.47
CA ARG A 148 -8.96 -5.86 7.28
C ARG A 148 -8.14 -7.14 7.30
#